data_AF-A0A1T5C1D4-F1
#
_entry.id   AF-A0A1T5C1D4-F1
#
_cell.length_a   1.000
_cell.length_b   1.000
_cell.length_c   1.000
_cell.angle_alpha   90.00
_cell.angle_beta   90.00
_cell.angle_gamma   90.00
#
_symmetry.space_group_name_H-M   'P 1'
#
loop_
_entity.id
_entity.type
_entity.pdbx_description
1 polymer ?
#
loop_
_entity_poly.entity_id
_entity_poly.type
_entity_poly.pdbx_seq_one_letter_code
_entity_poly.pdbx_strand_id
1 'polypeptide(L)' 'MFFFDRYDVATQIGYQQERNKLEQEKAFYSSETENIEKAIKDAQYNPSEIQRIAREKYKMKKANEDVYVITEIDPKD' A
#
# COMPACT_ATOMS: atom_id res chain seq x y z
N MET A 1 -25.88 -29.69 -30.42
CA MET A 1 -26.79 -28.53 -30.26
C MET A 1 -25.97 -27.42 -29.60
N PHE A 2 -25.18 -26.69 -30.39
CA PHE A 2 -24.35 -25.58 -29.90
C PHE A 2 -25.20 -24.31 -29.97
N PHE A 3 -25.89 -24.00 -28.87
CA PHE A 3 -26.43 -22.67 -28.68
C PHE A 3 -25.28 -21.78 -28.22
N PHE A 4 -24.66 -21.08 -29.17
CA PHE A 4 -23.81 -19.94 -28.84
C PHE A 4 -24.73 -18.79 -28.45
N ASP A 5 -25.14 -18.74 -27.18
CA ASP A 5 -25.70 -17.52 -26.64
C ASP A 5 -24.57 -16.49 -26.57
N ARG A 6 -24.66 -15.45 -27.41
CA ARG A 6 -23.68 -14.35 -27.45
C ARG A 6 -23.47 -13.72 -26.07
N TYR A 7 -24.47 -13.79 -25.20
CA TYR A 7 -24.36 -13.30 -23.83
C TYR A 7 -23.46 -14.18 -22.95
N ASP A 8 -23.36 -15.48 -23.20
CA ASP A 8 -22.62 -16.41 -22.33
C ASP A 8 -21.10 -16.22 -22.47
N VAL A 9 -20.60 -16.05 -23.70
CA VAL A 9 -19.16 -15.84 -23.96
C VAL A 9 -18.66 -14.49 -23.42
N ALA A 10 -19.42 -13.41 -23.63
CA ALA A 10 -19.07 -12.09 -23.11
C ALA A 10 -19.06 -12.08 -21.57
N THR A 11 -20.06 -12.72 -20.96
CA THR A 11 -20.17 -12.86 -19.51
C THR A 11 -19.01 -13.69 -18.94
N GLN A 12 -18.63 -14.78 -19.60
CA GLN A 12 -17.52 -15.64 -19.16
C GLN A 12 -16.15 -14.95 -19.28
N ILE A 13 -15.95 -14.11 -20.30
CA ILE A 13 -14.75 -13.26 -20.39
C ILE A 13 -14.74 -12.23 -19.25
N GLY A 14 -15.88 -11.60 -18.95
CA GLY A 14 -16.03 -10.69 -17.82
C GLY A 14 -15.65 -11.35 -16.49
N TYR A 15 -16.16 -12.56 -16.24
CA TYR A 15 -15.79 -13.33 -15.04
C TYR A 15 -14.32 -13.70 -14.99
N GLN A 16 -13.69 -14.04 -16.11
CA GLN A 16 -12.25 -14.32 -16.13
C GLN A 16 -11.43 -13.06 -15.80
N GLN A 17 -11.82 -11.89 -16.32
CA GLN A 17 -11.15 -10.63 -15.99
C GLN A 17 -11.32 -10.26 -14.52
N GLU A 18 -12.53 -10.41 -13.97
CA GLU A 18 -12.80 -10.15 -12.56
C GLU A 18 -12.04 -11.12 -11.66
N ARG A 19 -11.97 -12.40 -12.02
CA ARG A 19 -11.14 -13.38 -11.32
C ARG A 19 -9.66 -13.00 -11.31
N ASN A 20 -9.10 -12.63 -12.47
CA ASN A 20 -7.71 -12.22 -12.56
C ASN A 20 -7.44 -10.95 -11.73
N LYS A 21 -8.38 -10.00 -11.73
CA LYS A 21 -8.29 -8.79 -10.90
C LYS A 21 -8.28 -9.14 -9.41
N LEU A 22 -9.19 -10.00 -8.95
CA LEU A 22 -9.25 -10.44 -7.56
C LEU A 22 -7.99 -11.22 -7.15
N GLU A 23 -7.43 -12.04 -8.04
CA GLU A 23 -6.16 -12.75 -7.80
C GLU A 23 -4.97 -11.77 -7.68
N GLN A 24 -4.93 -10.73 -8.52
CA GLN A 24 -3.92 -9.67 -8.43
C GLN A 24 -4.05 -8.85 -7.15
N GLU A 25 -5.27 -8.44 -6.79
CA GLU A 25 -5.54 -7.73 -5.54
C GLU A 25 -5.13 -8.59 -4.33
N LYS A 26 -5.48 -9.88 -4.33
CA LYS A 26 -5.05 -10.82 -3.29
C LYS A 26 -3.53 -10.88 -3.19
N ALA A 27 -2.82 -11.04 -4.31
CA ALA A 27 -1.36 -11.11 -4.32
C ALA A 27 -0.74 -9.80 -3.79
N PHE A 28 -1.28 -8.65 -4.17
CA PHE A 28 -0.86 -7.34 -3.68
C PHE A 28 -1.06 -7.19 -2.17
N TYR A 29 -2.24 -7.51 -1.65
CA TYR A 29 -2.50 -7.40 -0.21
C TYR A 29 -1.69 -8.40 0.61
N SER A 30 -1.46 -9.61 0.10
CA SER A 30 -0.58 -10.58 0.75
C SER A 30 0.86 -10.08 0.84
N SER A 31 1.42 -9.52 -0.23
CA SER A 31 2.78 -8.98 -0.18
C SER A 31 2.89 -7.73 0.70
N GLU A 32 1.90 -6.84 0.66
CA GLU A 32 1.88 -5.64 1.49
C GLU A 32 1.77 -6.01 2.99
N THR A 33 0.98 -7.03 3.31
CA THR A 33 0.86 -7.53 4.69
C THR A 33 2.18 -8.10 5.18
N GLU A 34 2.88 -8.91 4.38
CA GLU A 34 4.20 -9.43 4.75
C GLU A 34 5.23 -8.31 4.96
N ASN A 35 5.20 -7.28 4.11
CA ASN A 35 6.08 -6.12 4.25
C ASN A 35 5.77 -5.35 5.53
N ILE A 36 4.49 -5.14 5.86
CA ILE A 36 4.06 -4.47 7.08
C ILE A 36 4.43 -5.29 8.31
N GLU A 37 4.22 -6.61 8.30
CA GLU A 37 4.61 -7.49 9.40
C GLU A 37 6.11 -7.44 9.65
N LYS A 38 6.94 -7.47 8.59
CA LYS A 38 8.39 -7.29 8.72
C LYS A 38 8.73 -5.92 9.29
N ALA A 39 8.12 -4.85 8.80
CA ALA A 39 8.34 -3.50 9.32
C ALA A 39 7.95 -3.37 10.81
N ILE A 40 6.84 -3.99 11.23
CA ILE A 40 6.40 -4.04 12.63
C ILE A 40 7.39 -4.84 13.47
N LYS A 41 7.86 -5.98 12.95
CA LYS A 41 8.83 -6.83 13.63
C LYS A 41 10.15 -6.09 13.84
N ASP A 42 10.69 -5.48 12.79
CA ASP A 42 11.93 -4.71 12.83
C ASP A 42 11.81 -3.49 13.76
N ALA A 43 10.64 -2.85 13.77
CA ALA A 43 10.32 -1.80 14.72
C ALA A 43 10.29 -2.33 16.17
N GLN A 44 9.55 -3.41 16.46
CA GLN A 44 9.42 -3.95 17.82
C GLN A 44 10.75 -4.33 18.47
N TYR A 45 11.71 -4.85 17.69
CA TYR A 45 13.00 -5.29 18.22
C TYR A 45 14.07 -4.19 18.28
N ASN A 46 13.83 -3.01 17.68
CA ASN A 46 14.80 -1.91 17.69
C ASN A 46 14.15 -0.55 17.98
N PRO A 47 14.26 -0.03 19.21
CA PRO A 47 13.73 1.28 19.61
C PRO A 47 14.19 2.45 18.73
N SER A 48 15.39 2.34 18.13
CA SER A 48 15.94 3.35 17.23
C SER A 48 15.21 3.37 15.89
N GLU A 49 14.83 2.20 15.35
CA GLU A 49 14.06 2.10 14.11
C GLU A 49 12.62 2.58 14.27
N ILE A 50 11.99 2.34 15.44
CA ILE A 50 10.68 2.93 15.76
C ILE A 50 10.75 4.46 15.69
N GLN A 51 11.78 5.06 16.31
CA GLN A 51 11.96 6.51 16.28
C GLN A 51 12.19 7.04 14.86
N ARG A 52 12.98 6.32 14.05
CA ARG A 52 13.23 6.68 12.66
C ARG A 52 11.94 6.67 11.84
N ILE A 53 11.16 5.59 11.90
CA ILE A 53 9.88 5.45 11.18
C ILE A 53 8.87 6.51 11.63
N ALA A 54 8.73 6.75 12.93
CA ALA A 54 7.81 7.75 13.47
C ALA A 54 8.16 9.17 12.97
N ARG A 55 9.45 9.50 12.85
CA ARG A 55 9.93 10.81 12.41
C ARG A 55 9.89 10.98 10.88
N GLU A 56 10.34 9.98 10.12
CA GLU A 56 10.43 10.07 8.66
C GLU A 56 9.06 9.90 7.99
N LYS A 57 8.29 8.88 8.39
CA LYS A 57 7.03 8.54 7.72
C LYS A 57 5.85 9.35 8.25
N TYR A 58 5.82 9.58 9.57
CA TYR A 58 4.66 10.19 10.23
C TYR A 58 4.94 11.58 10.82
N LYS A 59 6.17 12.11 10.67
CA LYS A 59 6.58 13.44 11.17
C LYS A 59 6.22 13.66 12.64
N MET A 60 6.28 12.60 13.45
CA MET A 60 5.96 12.66 14.88
C MET A 60 7.08 13.39 15.64
N LYS A 61 6.68 14.23 16.60
CA LYS A 61 7.58 14.97 17.50
C LYS A 61 7.34 14.58 18.96
N LYS A 62 8.37 14.67 19.81
CA LYS A 62 8.18 14.56 21.26
C LYS A 62 7.49 15.82 21.82
N ALA A 63 6.85 15.70 22.98
CA ALA A 63 6.08 16.79 23.59
C ALA A 63 6.90 18.07 23.87
N ASN A 64 8.21 17.95 24.09
CA ASN A 64 9.12 19.07 24.37
C ASN A 64 10.11 19.31 23.21
N GLU A 65 9.74 18.97 21.97
CA GLU A 65 10.60 19.11 20.79
C GLU A 65 9.94 20.00 19.74
N ASP A 66 10.65 21.03 19.28
CA ASP A 66 10.25 21.86 18.16
C ASP A 66 10.93 21.34 16.88
N VAL A 67 10.10 20.96 15.90
CA VAL A 67 10.53 20.40 14.61
C VAL A 67 10.19 21.39 13.51
N TYR A 68 11.22 21.86 12.79
CA TYR A 68 11.07 22.77 11.66
C TYR A 68 11.23 22.00 10.36
N VAL A 69 10.21 22.02 9.50
CA VAL A 69 10.29 21.47 8.14
C VAL A 69 10.60 22.63 7.20
N ILE A 70 11.86 22.75 6.79
CA ILE A 70 12.27 23.76 5.82
C ILE A 70 11.83 23.27 4.44
N THR A 71 11.01 24.07 3.75
CA THR A 71 10.64 23.82 2.36
C THR A 71 11.23 24.94 1.52
N GLU A 72 11.93 24.58 0.45
CA GLU A 72 12.37 25.56 -0.54
C GLU A 72 11.13 26.12 -1.24
N ILE A 73 10.95 27.43 -1.14
CA ILE A 73 9.84 28.12 -1.78
C ILE A 73 10.32 28.38 -3.20
N ASP A 74 9.89 27.58 -4.16
CA ASP A 74 10.13 27.91 -5.56
C ASP A 74 9.50 29.28 -5.84
N PRO A 75 10.27 30.24 -6.40
CA PRO A 75 9.75 31.56 -6.73
C PRO A 75 8.59 31.37 -7.72
N LYS A 76 7.41 31.79 -7.27
CA LYS A 76 6.17 31.71 -8.02
C LYS A 76 6.22 32.77 -9.13
N ASP A 77 6.46 32.33 -10.37
CA ASP A 77 6.16 33.11 -11.59
C ASP A 77 4.64 33.27 -11.78
#